data_AF-A0A7C5T6E5-F1
#
_entry.id   AF-A0A7C5T6E5-F1
#
_cell.length_a   1.000
_cell.length_b   1.000
_cell.length_c   1.000
_cell.angle_alpha   90.00
_cell.angle_beta   90.00
_cell.angle_gamma   90.00
#
_symmetry.space_group_name_H-M   'P 1'
#
loop_
_entity.id
_entity.type
_entity.pdbx_description
1 polymer ?
#
loop_
_entity_poly.entity_id
_entity_poly.type
_entity_poly.pdbx_seq_one_letter_code
_entity_poly.pdbx_strand_id
1 'polypeptide(L)'
;MQKVVRTKTYIFEGELPEEASALLEKWGTLVKRGQVTTYTIDSGEIRMRKVAEGPTYSVRRIYIGPSCGCLLEIEERRDFEEEKTTYSIYRKRLCPTHQA
;
A
#
# COMPACT_ATOMS: atom_id res chain seq x y z
N MET A 1 -25.77 9.40 -18.41
CA MET A 1 -25.38 8.57 -17.25
C MET A 1 -23.98 8.99 -16.80
N GLN A 2 -23.84 9.63 -15.64
CA GLN A 2 -22.53 9.96 -15.08
C GLN A 2 -22.00 8.72 -14.34
N LYS A 3 -20.89 8.15 -14.81
CA LYS A 3 -20.26 6.98 -14.17
C LYS A 3 -19.47 7.46 -12.96
N VAL A 4 -20.02 7.34 -11.76
CA VAL A 4 -19.31 7.61 -10.50
C VAL A 4 -18.32 6.46 -10.27
N VAL A 5 -17.03 6.71 -10.53
CA VAL A 5 -15.96 5.76 -10.21
C VAL A 5 -15.54 6.02 -8.76
N ARG A 6 -15.75 5.04 -7.87
CA ARG A 6 -15.27 5.12 -6.48
C ARG A 6 -13.79 4.79 -6.45
N THR A 7 -12.95 5.81 -6.57
CA THR A 7 -11.51 5.71 -6.38
C THR A 7 -11.19 5.44 -4.91
N LYS A 8 -10.20 4.61 -4.63
CA LYS A 8 -9.69 4.36 -3.27
C LYS A 8 -8.30 4.95 -3.13
N THR A 9 -8.05 5.64 -2.03
CA THR A 9 -6.77 6.32 -1.78
C THR A 9 -6.18 5.85 -0.45
N TYR A 10 -4.87 5.65 -0.44
CA TYR A 10 -4.08 5.45 0.78
C TYR A 10 -2.91 6.42 0.81
N ILE A 11 -2.54 6.85 2.00
CA ILE A 11 -1.44 7.78 2.22
C ILE A 11 -0.37 7.05 3.03
N PHE A 12 0.81 6.93 2.46
CA PHE A 12 2.01 6.41 3.13
C PHE A 12 2.77 7.58 3.74
N GLU A 13 3.03 7.51 5.04
CA GLU A 13 3.73 8.53 5.84
C GLU A 13 5.23 8.20 5.96
N GLY A 14 5.84 7.75 4.86
CA GLY A 14 7.22 7.32 4.82
C GLY A 14 7.63 6.78 3.45
N GLU A 15 8.88 6.34 3.35
CA GLU A 15 9.43 5.80 2.12
C GLU A 15 8.97 4.36 1.90
N LEU A 16 8.41 4.11 0.71
CA LEU A 16 8.06 2.78 0.25
C LEU A 16 9.29 2.08 -0.34
N PRO A 17 9.41 0.74 -0.15
CA PRO A 17 10.36 -0.06 -0.92
C PRO A 17 10.17 0.18 -2.43
N GLU A 18 11.27 0.29 -3.17
CA GLU A 18 11.25 0.53 -4.63
C GLU A 18 10.36 -0.48 -5.37
N GLU A 19 10.45 -1.75 -4.97
CA GLU A 19 9.61 -2.83 -5.51
C GLU A 19 8.11 -2.61 -5.27
N ALA A 20 7.74 -2.11 -4.09
CA ALA A 20 6.34 -1.82 -3.76
C ALA A 20 5.84 -0.66 -4.61
N SER A 21 6.63 0.41 -4.71
CA SER A 21 6.33 1.57 -5.56
C SER A 21 6.11 1.16 -7.00
N ALA A 22 7.01 0.36 -7.58
CA ALA A 22 6.92 -0.12 -8.96
C ALA A 22 5.66 -0.98 -9.23
N LEU A 23 5.22 -1.78 -8.24
CA LEU A 23 3.97 -2.54 -8.36
C LEU A 23 2.74 -1.65 -8.27
N LEU A 24 2.74 -0.67 -7.36
CA LEU A 24 1.64 0.26 -7.18
C LEU A 24 1.45 1.15 -8.41
N GLU A 25 2.54 1.63 -9.02
CA GLU A 25 2.49 2.42 -10.26
C GLU A 25 1.91 1.65 -11.46
N LYS A 26 1.99 0.31 -11.47
CA LYS A 26 1.35 -0.52 -12.51
C LYS A 26 -0.17 -0.60 -12.36
N TRP A 27 -0.68 -0.43 -11.15
CA TRP A 27 -2.10 -0.69 -10.82
C TRP A 27 -2.90 0.58 -10.55
N GLY A 28 -2.23 1.69 -10.32
CA GLY A 28 -2.84 2.96 -9.98
C GLY A 28 -1.85 4.12 -10.10
N THR A 29 -2.21 5.24 -9.50
CA THR A 29 -1.38 6.45 -9.51
C THR A 29 -0.70 6.61 -8.17
N LEU A 30 0.62 6.81 -8.19
CA LEU A 30 1.44 7.08 -7.02
C LEU A 30 2.01 8.50 -7.14
N VAL A 31 1.71 9.36 -6.15
CA VAL A 31 2.14 10.76 -6.12
C VAL A 31 2.97 10.99 -4.87
N LYS A 32 4.28 11.24 -5.05
CA LYS A 32 5.20 11.56 -3.97
C LYS A 32 5.22 13.08 -3.74
N ARG A 33 5.01 13.51 -2.48
CA ARG A 33 5.10 14.90 -2.03
C ARG A 33 5.90 14.95 -0.74
N GLY A 34 7.20 15.24 -0.85
CA GLY A 34 8.11 15.21 0.28
C GLY A 34 8.19 13.81 0.89
N GLN A 35 7.91 13.69 2.19
CA GLN A 35 7.91 12.42 2.93
C GLN A 35 6.61 11.62 2.81
N VAL A 36 5.59 12.16 2.13
CA VAL A 36 4.28 11.54 1.99
C VAL A 36 4.12 11.01 0.57
N THR A 37 3.62 9.78 0.46
CA THR A 37 3.27 9.17 -0.83
C THR A 37 1.79 8.86 -0.86
N THR A 38 1.06 9.45 -1.80
CA THR A 38 -0.37 9.19 -1.99
C THR A 38 -0.52 8.15 -3.09
N TYR A 39 -1.23 7.06 -2.81
CA TYR A 39 -1.58 6.05 -3.79
C TYR A 39 -3.08 6.03 -4.03
N THR A 40 -3.49 6.06 -5.28
CA THR A 40 -4.90 5.98 -5.69
C THR A 40 -5.09 4.85 -6.69
N ILE A 41 -6.13 4.04 -6.47
CA ILE A 41 -6.55 2.97 -7.38
C ILE A 41 -7.99 3.19 -7.85
N ASP A 42 -8.21 3.08 -9.16
CA ASP A 42 -9.52 3.28 -9.79
C ASP A 42 -10.43 2.04 -9.69
N SER A 43 -9.82 0.85 -9.64
CA SER A 43 -10.53 -0.41 -9.63
C SER A 43 -9.83 -1.45 -8.75
N GLY A 44 -10.43 -1.74 -7.60
CA GLY A 44 -9.92 -2.73 -6.66
C GLY A 44 -10.25 -2.43 -5.21
N GLU A 45 -9.41 -2.90 -4.32
CA GLU A 45 -9.53 -2.68 -2.90
C GLU A 45 -8.23 -2.32 -2.20
N ILE A 46 -8.37 -1.43 -1.22
CA ILE A 46 -7.37 -1.17 -0.21
C ILE A 46 -8.03 -1.51 1.12
N ARG A 47 -7.41 -2.38 1.90
CA ARG A 47 -7.84 -2.72 3.27
C ARG A 47 -6.64 -2.59 4.19
N MET A 48 -6.90 -2.36 5.47
CA MET A 48 -5.84 -2.32 6.47
C MET A 48 -6.29 -3.05 7.73
N ARG A 49 -5.34 -3.70 8.39
CA ARG A 49 -5.58 -4.40 9.65
C ARG A 49 -4.37 -4.24 10.57
N LYS A 50 -4.61 -3.97 11.85
CA LYS A 50 -3.57 -4.07 12.88
C LYS A 50 -3.19 -5.54 13.08
N VAL A 51 -1.90 -5.86 12.96
CA VAL A 51 -1.38 -7.23 13.05
C VAL A 51 -0.52 -7.46 14.29
N ALA A 52 0.11 -6.41 14.82
CA ALA A 52 0.83 -6.45 16.09
C ALA A 52 0.84 -5.08 16.76
N GLU A 53 1.05 -5.07 18.07
CA GLU A 53 1.35 -3.88 18.87
C GLU A 53 2.22 -4.28 20.04
N GLY A 54 3.22 -3.46 20.31
CA GLY A 54 4.04 -3.52 21.50
C GLY A 54 4.01 -2.18 22.23
N PRO A 55 4.74 -2.07 23.34
CA PRO A 55 4.79 -0.84 24.14
C PRO A 55 5.38 0.35 23.36
N THR A 56 6.26 0.07 22.39
CA THR A 56 7.02 1.10 21.64
C THR A 56 6.76 1.06 20.14
N TYR A 57 5.88 0.17 19.65
CA TYR A 57 5.62 0.05 18.22
C TYR A 57 4.21 -0.43 17.92
N SER A 58 3.74 -0.14 16.70
CA SER A 58 2.55 -0.78 16.13
C SER A 58 2.84 -1.28 14.72
N VAL A 59 2.22 -2.40 14.34
CA VAL A 59 2.32 -2.95 12.99
C VAL A 59 0.93 -3.07 12.39
N ARG A 60 0.76 -2.47 11.22
CA ARG A 60 -0.43 -2.60 10.39
C ARG A 60 -0.06 -3.31 9.10
N ARG A 61 -0.97 -4.12 8.59
CA ARG A 61 -0.88 -4.70 7.26
C ARG A 61 -1.86 -4.03 6.34
N ILE A 62 -1.35 -3.50 5.24
CA ILE A 62 -2.08 -2.83 4.18
C ILE A 62 -2.19 -3.83 3.03
N TYR A 63 -3.42 -4.12 2.62
CA TYR A 63 -3.75 -5.05 1.55
C TYR A 63 -4.21 -4.24 0.35
N ILE A 64 -3.52 -4.38 -0.77
CA ILE A 64 -3.83 -3.69 -2.02
C ILE A 64 -4.10 -4.74 -3.08
N GLY A 65 -5.38 -4.86 -3.46
CA GLY A 65 -5.87 -5.82 -4.44
C GLY A 65 -6.48 -5.12 -5.63
N PRO A 66 -5.75 -4.92 -6.76
CA PRO A 66 -6.37 -4.45 -8.00
C PRO A 66 -7.35 -5.48 -8.57
N SER A 67 -8.26 -5.02 -9.42
CA SER A 67 -9.31 -5.86 -10.04
C SER A 67 -8.77 -7.00 -10.92
N CYS A 68 -7.51 -6.94 -11.36
CA CYS A 68 -6.86 -8.00 -12.14
C CYS A 68 -6.51 -9.26 -11.31
N GLY A 69 -6.75 -9.26 -9.99
CA GLY A 69 -6.54 -10.41 -9.11
C GLY A 69 -5.16 -10.48 -8.44
N CYS A 70 -4.28 -9.50 -8.73
CA CYS A 70 -3.05 -9.32 -7.97
C CYS A 70 -3.36 -8.96 -6.51
N LEU A 71 -2.38 -9.16 -5.64
CA LEU A 71 -2.41 -8.76 -4.24
C LEU A 71 -1.00 -8.32 -3.84
N LEU A 72 -0.93 -7.17 -3.18
CA LEU A 72 0.25 -6.71 -2.47
C LEU A 72 -0.12 -6.47 -1.00
N GLU A 73 0.63 -7.11 -0.11
CA GLU A 73 0.54 -6.93 1.32
C GLU A 73 1.80 -6.18 1.78
N ILE A 74 1.60 -4.99 2.32
CA ILE A 74 2.66 -4.14 2.86
C ILE A 74 2.49 -4.10 4.38
N GLU A 75 3.58 -4.34 5.12
CA GLU A 75 3.64 -4.06 6.53
C GLU A 75 4.10 -2.64 6.77
N GLU A 76 3.28 -1.88 7.48
CA GLU A 76 3.61 -0.59 8.05
C GLU A 76 4.00 -0.82 9.51
N ARG A 77 5.25 -0.57 9.85
CA ARG A 77 5.74 -0.56 11.22
C ARG A 77 5.98 0.88 11.64
N ARG A 78 5.24 1.31 12.67
CA ARG A 78 5.43 2.61 13.32
C ARG A 78 6.17 2.39 14.63
N ASP A 79 7.34 2.99 14.75
CA ASP A 79 8.13 3.03 15.98
C ASP A 79 7.85 4.36 16.69
N PHE A 80 7.43 4.29 17.95
CA PHE A 80 7.06 5.46 18.74
C PHE A 80 8.25 6.11 19.44
N GLU A 81 9.36 5.39 19.61
CA GLU A 81 10.58 5.93 20.22
C GLU A 81 11.39 6.71 19.18
N GLU A 82 11.48 6.19 17.95
CA GLU A 82 12.19 6.85 16.84
C GLU A 82 11.30 7.82 16.04
N GLU A 83 10.01 7.93 16.36
CA GLU A 83 9.00 8.66 15.58
C GLU A 83 9.04 8.32 14.07
N LYS A 84 9.28 7.04 13.76
CA LYS A 84 9.59 6.58 12.41
C LYS A 84 8.57 5.57 11.91
N THR A 85 8.09 5.77 10.68
CA THR A 85 7.27 4.80 9.96
C THR A 85 8.09 4.14 8.87
N THR A 86 8.07 2.80 8.85
CA THR A 86 8.78 1.99 7.86
C THR A 86 7.80 1.06 7.15
N TYR A 87 8.10 0.78 5.89
CA TYR A 87 7.28 -0.07 5.04
C TYR A 87 8.09 -1.25 4.51
N SER A 88 7.53 -2.44 4.56
CA SER A 88 8.13 -3.64 3.99
C SER A 88 7.09 -4.47 3.22
N ILE A 89 7.54 -5.17 2.18
CA ILE A 89 6.66 -6.11 1.48
C ILE A 89 6.55 -7.36 2.34
N TYR A 90 5.34 -7.64 2.83
CA TYR A 90 5.06 -8.88 3.54
C TYR A 90 4.80 -10.02 2.57
N ARG A 91 3.97 -9.77 1.55
CA ARG A 91 3.62 -10.75 0.54
C ARG A 91 3.20 -10.06 -0.75
N LYS A 92 3.50 -10.69 -1.88
CA LYS A 92 2.91 -10.36 -3.17
C LYS A 92 2.36 -11.61 -3.85
N ARG A 93 1.27 -11.45 -4.58
CA ARG A 93 0.71 -12.46 -5.48
C ARG A 93 0.33 -11.76 -6.77
N LEU A 94 1.03 -12.06 -7.86
CA LEU A 94 0.76 -11.48 -9.17
C LEU A 94 -0.16 -12.42 -9.97
N CYS A 95 -1.09 -11.86 -10.75
CA CYS A 95 -1.87 -12.63 -11.71
C CYS A 95 -0.97 -13.04 -12.90
N PRO A 96 -1.37 -14.02 -13.73
CA PRO A 96 -0.54 -14.50 -14.85
C PRO A 96 -0.05 -13.38 -15.78
N THR A 97 -0.87 -12.36 -16.03
CA THR A 97 -0.52 -11.20 -16.86
C THR A 97 0.59 -10.34 -16.29
N HIS A 98 0.76 -10.30 -14.96
CA HIS A 98 1.78 -9.51 -14.28
C HIS A 98 2.97 -10.35 -13.77
N GLN A 99 2.92 -11.68 -13.94
CA GLN A 99 4.05 -12.57 -13.70
C GLN A 99 5.00 -12.65 -14.90
N ALA A 100 4.46 -12.41 -16.10
CA ALA A 100 5.16 -12.47 -17.38
C ALA A 100 6.04 -11.25 -17.64
#